data_AF-A0A1X7V4S5-F1
#
_entry.id   AF-A0A1X7V4S5-F1
#
_cell.length_a   1.000
_cell.length_b   1.000
_cell.length_c   1.000
_cell.angle_alpha   90.00
_cell.angle_beta   90.00
_cell.angle_gamma   90.00
#
_symmetry.space_group_name_H-M   'P 1'
#
loop_
_entity.id
_entity.type
_entity.pdbx_description
1 polymer ?
#
loop_
_entity_poly.entity_id
_entity_poly.type
_entity_poly.pdbx_seq_one_letter_code
_entity_poly.pdbx_strand_id
1 'polypeptide(L)'
;MSESVPLLRPSVTSRRKCFPSSYRFQFIHSKGALLVLFWDLMISLAQNSIVDILNFSVTLKNFYFFVALGVIVRVNLLPYNIDQLIGSSSGELTAIIHWHNIGPVIANAIADGAYLFHITKNNMIIFMLVASSVCIGVVLVSHSLFNHYLDTTSVNTVNPVKLIVRVLCYARKHKYPENRSALTYWEEEAPSRLDLGKDKYGGPFTEEEVEDVKTVLRLIPLVIVCTVASGLCYEYTQGLKLEFLIYPCFHNYIPSMLKRIGMGLVLIVLINILYTGLAVIVIWYITYIVLVEFILAQCPKSMRGTMVGLWFCIWAIKGFIEYPLFLPFLHYMNPKVPLGRGFYYLFTRTIFALLCFIIFLLLAKRYKLRVREVQINIHQIAENHTINNIEQEEEYWRRNAIESSSQLTDVIIIEY
;
A
#
# COMPACT_ATOMS: atom_id res chain seq x y z
N MET A 1 57.70 2.16 7.34
CA MET A 1 57.70 0.84 6.67
C MET A 1 56.57 0.04 7.32
N SER A 2 55.30 0.07 6.90
CA SER A 2 54.73 -0.20 5.56
C SER A 2 55.45 -1.41 4.95
N GLU A 3 54.86 -2.57 4.66
CA GLU A 3 53.59 -3.03 4.09
C GLU A 3 53.53 -4.55 4.39
N SER A 4 52.47 -5.36 4.28
CA SER A 4 51.21 -5.33 3.52
C SER A 4 50.31 -6.44 4.07
N VAL A 5 49.06 -6.09 4.40
CA VAL A 5 47.95 -7.04 4.58
C VAL A 5 47.48 -7.49 3.19
N PRO A 6 47.20 -8.78 2.94
CA PRO A 6 46.79 -9.24 1.61
C PRO A 6 45.39 -8.71 1.25
N LEU A 7 45.36 -7.88 0.22
CA LEU A 7 44.14 -7.40 -0.45
C LEU A 7 43.38 -8.56 -1.07
N LEU A 8 42.16 -8.80 -0.57
CA LEU A 8 41.13 -9.59 -1.24
C LEU A 8 40.78 -8.92 -2.58
N ARG A 9 41.20 -9.54 -3.69
CA ARG A 9 40.73 -9.20 -5.04
C ARG A 9 39.22 -9.43 -5.14
N PRO A 10 38.42 -8.49 -5.66
CA PRO A 10 37.08 -8.80 -6.13
C PRO A 10 37.20 -9.55 -7.47
N SER A 11 36.94 -10.85 -7.44
CA SER A 11 36.88 -11.66 -8.65
C SER A 11 35.65 -11.29 -9.48
N VAL A 12 35.92 -10.71 -10.66
CA VAL A 12 35.27 -10.98 -11.93
C VAL A 12 33.74 -11.14 -11.89
N THR A 13 33.10 -10.04 -12.28
CA THR A 13 31.87 -9.92 -13.07
C THR A 13 31.38 -11.20 -13.77
N SER A 14 30.65 -12.04 -13.03
CA SER A 14 29.72 -12.99 -13.64
C SER A 14 28.45 -12.25 -14.05
N ARG A 15 28.43 -11.75 -15.29
CA ARG A 15 27.19 -11.42 -16.00
C ARG A 15 26.43 -12.73 -16.26
N ARG A 16 25.73 -13.26 -15.25
CA ARG A 16 24.58 -14.13 -15.53
C ARG A 16 23.48 -13.24 -16.07
N LYS A 17 23.37 -13.19 -17.41
CA LYS A 17 22.10 -12.92 -18.08
C LYS A 17 21.15 -14.07 -17.74
N CYS A 18 20.58 -14.06 -16.54
CA CYS A 18 19.35 -14.79 -16.28
C CYS A 18 18.24 -14.01 -16.98
N PHE A 19 17.81 -14.48 -18.15
CA PHE A 19 16.44 -14.25 -18.57
C PHE A 19 15.55 -14.86 -17.48
N PRO A 20 14.68 -14.10 -16.78
CA PRO A 20 13.76 -14.72 -15.86
C PRO A 20 12.71 -15.44 -16.70
N SER A 21 12.69 -16.75 -16.50
CA SER A 21 11.56 -17.67 -16.60
C SER A 21 10.20 -17.00 -16.82
N SER A 22 9.47 -17.54 -17.79
CA SER A 22 8.02 -17.40 -17.93
C SER A 22 7.34 -17.34 -16.56
N TYR A 23 6.41 -16.39 -16.39
CA TYR A 23 5.70 -16.13 -15.15
C TYR A 23 4.88 -17.38 -14.79
N ARG A 24 5.40 -18.23 -13.87
CA ARG A 24 4.56 -19.21 -13.17
C ARG A 24 3.57 -18.41 -12.33
N PHE A 25 2.30 -18.82 -12.30
CA PHE A 25 1.36 -18.36 -11.27
C PHE A 25 2.09 -18.41 -9.92
N GLN A 26 2.41 -17.24 -9.37
CA GLN A 26 3.07 -17.17 -8.07
C GLN A 26 2.02 -17.56 -7.06
N PHE A 27 2.14 -18.79 -6.56
CA PHE A 27 1.31 -19.27 -5.49
C PHE A 27 1.62 -18.45 -4.23
N ILE A 28 0.56 -18.01 -3.56
CA ILE A 28 0.68 -17.39 -2.25
C ILE A 28 0.95 -18.52 -1.25
N HIS A 29 2.11 -18.48 -0.59
CA HIS A 29 2.50 -19.52 0.36
C HIS A 29 1.98 -19.24 1.79
N SER A 30 1.69 -17.98 2.10
CA SER A 30 1.16 -17.59 3.42
C SER A 30 -0.29 -18.06 3.58
N LYS A 31 -0.50 -19.01 4.50
CA LYS A 31 -1.83 -19.53 4.86
C LYS A 31 -2.74 -18.43 5.41
N GLY A 32 -2.19 -17.54 6.25
CA GLY A 32 -2.92 -16.38 6.77
C GLY A 32 -3.38 -15.44 5.66
N ALA A 33 -2.50 -15.15 4.70
CA ALA A 33 -2.87 -14.27 3.58
C ALA A 33 -3.96 -14.88 2.66
N LEU A 34 -3.89 -16.19 2.41
CA LEU A 34 -4.93 -16.92 1.67
C LEU A 34 -6.28 -16.88 2.41
N LEU A 35 -6.26 -17.05 3.73
CA LEU A 35 -7.46 -16.98 4.56
C LEU A 35 -8.10 -15.58 4.50
N VAL A 36 -7.30 -14.52 4.55
CA VAL A 36 -7.80 -13.15 4.43
C VAL A 36 -8.36 -12.86 3.04
N LEU A 37 -7.75 -13.36 1.96
CA LEU A 37 -8.32 -13.29 0.61
C LEU A 37 -9.66 -14.03 0.49
N PHE A 38 -9.76 -15.18 1.16
CA PHE A 38 -11.02 -15.92 1.23
C PHE A 38 -12.10 -15.11 1.95
N TRP A 39 -11.77 -14.43 3.04
CA TRP A 39 -12.71 -13.52 3.72
C TRP A 39 -13.13 -12.36 2.83
N ASP A 40 -12.21 -11.74 2.09
CA ASP A 40 -12.52 -10.67 1.14
C ASP A 40 -13.57 -11.12 0.10
N LEU A 41 -13.42 -12.33 -0.43
CA LEU A 41 -14.37 -12.93 -1.37
C LEU A 41 -15.74 -13.18 -0.72
N MET A 42 -15.78 -13.80 0.47
CA MET A 42 -17.03 -14.09 1.19
C MET A 42 -17.78 -12.82 1.59
N ILE A 43 -17.04 -11.80 2.05
CA ILE A 43 -17.62 -10.49 2.39
C ILE A 43 -18.16 -9.81 1.14
N SER A 44 -17.44 -9.87 0.02
CA SER A 44 -17.91 -9.32 -1.26
C SER A 44 -19.19 -10.00 -1.74
N LEU A 45 -19.27 -11.34 -1.64
CA LEU A 45 -20.50 -12.11 -1.96
C LEU A 45 -21.68 -11.71 -1.08
N ALA A 46 -21.46 -11.57 0.23
CA ALA A 46 -22.48 -11.13 1.16
C ALA A 46 -22.98 -9.72 0.83
N GLN A 47 -22.06 -8.80 0.51
CA GLN A 47 -22.38 -7.40 0.19
C GLN A 47 -23.18 -7.28 -1.10
N ASN A 48 -22.75 -7.94 -2.18
CA ASN A 48 -23.48 -7.92 -3.45
C ASN A 48 -24.90 -8.45 -3.29
N SER A 49 -25.05 -9.55 -2.54
CA SER A 49 -26.36 -10.12 -2.24
C SER A 49 -27.29 -9.11 -1.55
N ILE A 50 -26.76 -8.34 -0.61
CA ILE A 50 -27.51 -7.29 0.11
C ILE A 50 -27.84 -6.10 -0.80
N VAL A 51 -26.89 -5.67 -1.64
CA VAL A 51 -27.09 -4.59 -2.61
C VAL A 51 -28.22 -4.93 -3.58
N ASP A 52 -28.27 -6.17 -4.08
CA ASP A 52 -29.31 -6.62 -5.00
C ASP A 52 -30.70 -6.66 -4.34
N ILE A 53 -30.78 -7.09 -3.07
CA ILE A 53 -32.02 -7.03 -2.28
C ILE A 53 -32.54 -5.58 -2.17
N LEU A 54 -31.64 -4.61 -1.95
CA LEU A 54 -32.02 -3.22 -1.68
C LEU A 54 -32.27 -2.40 -2.95
N ASN A 55 -31.56 -2.68 -4.03
CA ASN A 55 -31.82 -2.11 -5.36
C ASN A 55 -33.23 -2.43 -5.85
N PHE A 56 -33.80 -3.58 -5.42
CA PHE A 56 -35.19 -3.91 -5.68
C PHE A 56 -36.19 -2.99 -4.95
N SER A 57 -35.80 -2.37 -3.83
CA SER A 57 -36.73 -1.66 -2.96
C SER A 57 -36.71 -0.13 -3.08
N VAL A 58 -35.56 0.53 -3.32
CA VAL A 58 -35.46 2.02 -3.36
C VAL A 58 -34.27 2.50 -4.21
N THR A 59 -34.51 3.53 -5.04
CA THR A 59 -33.61 4.09 -6.07
C THR A 59 -32.32 4.77 -5.54
N LEU A 60 -31.17 4.46 -6.17
CA LEU A 60 -29.88 5.19 -6.28
C LEU A 60 -29.12 5.63 -5.01
N LYS A 61 -29.76 6.09 -3.93
CA LYS A 61 -29.07 6.57 -2.72
C LYS A 61 -28.51 5.43 -1.85
N ASN A 62 -29.13 4.26 -1.89
CA ASN A 62 -28.68 3.08 -1.12
C ASN A 62 -27.47 2.39 -1.78
N PHE A 63 -27.31 2.49 -3.10
CA PHE A 63 -26.15 1.93 -3.81
C PHE A 63 -24.83 2.54 -3.32
N TYR A 64 -24.75 3.87 -3.23
CA TYR A 64 -23.56 4.57 -2.73
C TYR A 64 -23.29 4.29 -1.24
N PHE A 65 -24.33 4.09 -0.44
CA PHE A 65 -24.20 3.76 0.98
C PHE A 65 -23.59 2.36 1.21
N PHE A 66 -23.96 1.36 0.40
CA PHE A 66 -23.40 0.01 0.50
C PHE A 66 -22.03 -0.14 -0.16
N VAL A 67 -21.77 0.58 -1.26
CA VAL A 67 -20.40 0.74 -1.77
C VAL A 67 -19.49 1.35 -0.69
N ALA A 68 -19.99 2.32 0.10
CA ALA A 68 -19.24 2.87 1.22
C ALA A 68 -18.98 1.84 2.35
N LEU A 69 -19.94 0.97 2.68
CA LEU A 69 -19.74 -0.13 3.64
C LEU A 69 -18.71 -1.16 3.16
N GLY A 70 -18.73 -1.53 1.87
CA GLY A 70 -17.73 -2.41 1.26
C GLY A 70 -16.33 -1.82 1.30
N VAL A 71 -16.22 -0.52 1.00
CA VAL A 71 -14.97 0.23 1.13
C VAL A 71 -14.45 0.22 2.57
N ILE A 72 -15.32 0.41 3.57
CA ILE A 72 -14.90 0.42 4.99
C ILE A 72 -14.21 -0.89 5.40
N VAL A 73 -14.74 -2.03 4.98
CA VAL A 73 -14.13 -3.33 5.32
C VAL A 73 -12.82 -3.52 4.56
N ARG A 74 -12.79 -3.24 3.26
CA ARG A 74 -11.60 -3.45 2.42
C ARG A 74 -10.42 -2.54 2.76
N VAL A 75 -10.70 -1.32 3.25
CA VAL A 75 -9.67 -0.38 3.76
C VAL A 75 -8.86 -0.99 4.91
N ASN A 76 -9.47 -1.85 5.72
CA ASN A 76 -8.80 -2.53 6.83
C ASN A 76 -8.23 -3.89 6.39
N LEU A 77 -8.97 -4.61 5.54
CA LEU A 77 -8.65 -5.96 5.15
C LEU A 77 -7.40 -6.03 4.26
N LEU A 78 -7.19 -5.07 3.36
CA LEU A 78 -6.00 -5.03 2.50
C LEU A 78 -4.70 -4.83 3.32
N PRO A 79 -4.54 -3.77 4.15
CA PRO A 79 -3.37 -3.64 5.03
C PRO A 79 -3.18 -4.87 5.92
N TYR A 80 -4.26 -5.38 6.52
CA TYR A 80 -4.19 -6.57 7.37
C TYR A 80 -3.64 -7.78 6.61
N ASN A 81 -4.07 -7.99 5.37
CA ASN A 81 -3.56 -9.07 4.51
C ASN A 81 -2.08 -8.88 4.17
N ILE A 82 -1.63 -7.64 3.90
CA ILE A 82 -0.21 -7.36 3.66
C ILE A 82 0.63 -7.60 4.91
N ASP A 83 0.07 -7.35 6.09
CA ASP A 83 0.77 -7.63 7.34
C ASP A 83 0.91 -9.15 7.59
N GLN A 84 0.12 -10.00 6.92
CA GLN A 84 0.33 -11.47 6.90
C GLN A 84 1.50 -11.93 6.01
N LEU A 85 2.22 -11.01 5.35
CA LEU A 85 3.31 -11.26 4.40
C LEU A 85 4.68 -10.77 4.88
N ILE A 86 4.94 -10.79 6.18
CA ILE A 86 6.23 -10.33 6.71
C ILE A 86 7.38 -11.14 6.09
N GLY A 87 8.31 -10.45 5.42
CA GLY A 87 9.46 -11.07 4.75
C GLY A 87 9.18 -11.71 3.38
N SER A 88 7.96 -11.59 2.85
CA SER A 88 7.61 -12.13 1.52
C SER A 88 8.21 -11.32 0.38
N SER A 89 8.36 -11.97 -0.79
CA SER A 89 8.93 -11.33 -1.98
C SER A 89 8.01 -10.23 -2.54
N SER A 90 8.58 -9.31 -3.33
CA SER A 90 7.78 -8.27 -4.00
C SER A 90 6.71 -8.84 -4.93
N GLY A 91 6.96 -10.01 -5.52
CA GLY A 91 6.00 -10.68 -6.41
C GLY A 91 4.78 -11.23 -5.65
N GLU A 92 4.98 -11.80 -4.46
CA GLU A 92 3.88 -12.26 -3.60
C GLU A 92 2.98 -11.11 -3.15
N LEU A 93 3.57 -9.95 -2.84
CA LEU A 93 2.83 -8.72 -2.56
C LEU A 93 1.97 -8.31 -3.76
N THR A 94 2.52 -8.29 -4.96
CA THR A 94 1.76 -7.95 -6.17
C THR A 94 0.63 -8.95 -6.42
N ALA A 95 0.88 -10.26 -6.23
CA ALA A 95 -0.11 -11.32 -6.40
C ALA A 95 -1.31 -11.14 -5.46
N ILE A 96 -1.07 -10.78 -4.19
CA ILE A 96 -2.16 -10.53 -3.24
C ILE A 96 -2.98 -9.31 -3.59
N ILE A 97 -2.34 -8.22 -4.04
CA ILE A 97 -3.07 -7.03 -4.52
C ILE A 97 -3.93 -7.39 -5.73
N HIS A 98 -3.45 -8.25 -6.62
CA HIS A 98 -4.25 -8.76 -7.75
C HIS A 98 -5.45 -9.57 -7.28
N TRP A 99 -5.24 -10.61 -6.47
CA TRP A 99 -6.33 -11.44 -5.97
C TRP A 99 -7.35 -10.66 -5.16
N HIS A 100 -6.91 -9.68 -4.37
CA HIS A 100 -7.78 -8.78 -3.63
C HIS A 100 -8.69 -7.94 -4.54
N ASN A 101 -8.23 -7.55 -5.73
CA ASN A 101 -9.05 -6.79 -6.68
C ASN A 101 -9.94 -7.69 -7.55
N ILE A 102 -9.53 -8.94 -7.80
CA ILE A 102 -10.31 -9.93 -8.55
C ILE A 102 -11.46 -10.50 -7.70
N GLY A 103 -11.31 -10.61 -6.38
CA GLY A 103 -12.34 -11.16 -5.48
C GLY A 103 -13.74 -10.53 -5.65
N PRO A 104 -13.88 -9.21 -5.55
CA PRO A 104 -15.16 -8.51 -5.76
C PRO A 104 -15.78 -8.76 -7.13
N VAL A 105 -14.95 -8.96 -8.14
CA VAL A 105 -15.43 -9.31 -9.48
C VAL A 105 -16.06 -10.68 -9.47
N ILE A 106 -15.33 -11.67 -8.96
CA ILE A 106 -15.83 -13.04 -8.92
C ILE A 106 -17.16 -13.06 -8.15
N ALA A 107 -17.24 -12.29 -7.06
CA ALA A 107 -18.47 -12.11 -6.31
C ALA A 107 -19.60 -11.49 -7.14
N ASN A 108 -19.34 -10.45 -7.95
CA ASN A 108 -20.33 -9.87 -8.87
C ASN A 108 -20.83 -10.90 -9.90
N ALA A 109 -19.91 -11.63 -10.53
CA ALA A 109 -20.25 -12.63 -11.55
C ALA A 109 -21.08 -13.79 -10.97
N ILE A 110 -20.80 -14.20 -9.73
CA ILE A 110 -21.58 -15.22 -9.01
C ILE A 110 -22.97 -14.68 -8.66
N ALA A 111 -23.07 -13.43 -8.18
CA ALA A 111 -24.35 -12.80 -7.86
C ALA A 111 -25.26 -12.64 -9.11
N ASP A 112 -24.69 -12.14 -10.22
CA ASP A 112 -25.39 -12.04 -11.51
C ASP A 112 -25.85 -13.42 -12.02
N GLY A 113 -25.00 -14.44 -11.87
CA GLY A 113 -25.34 -15.82 -12.19
C GLY A 113 -26.51 -16.34 -11.36
N ALA A 114 -26.51 -16.12 -10.05
CA ALA A 114 -27.59 -16.52 -9.16
C ALA A 114 -28.93 -15.85 -9.50
N TYR A 115 -28.90 -14.59 -9.94
CA TYR A 115 -30.09 -13.87 -10.42
C TYR A 115 -30.74 -14.54 -11.63
N LEU A 116 -29.94 -15.04 -12.59
CA LEU A 116 -30.43 -15.68 -13.81
C LEU A 116 -31.16 -17.01 -13.57
N PHE A 117 -30.85 -17.73 -12.48
CA PHE A 117 -31.43 -19.05 -12.20
C PHE A 117 -32.76 -19.01 -11.42
N HIS A 118 -33.16 -17.88 -10.84
CA HIS A 118 -34.34 -17.83 -9.96
C HIS A 118 -35.57 -17.14 -10.58
N ILE A 119 -36.63 -17.93 -10.78
CA ILE A 119 -37.83 -17.57 -11.57
C ILE A 119 -38.92 -16.81 -10.77
N THR A 120 -38.89 -16.79 -9.43
CA THR A 120 -39.92 -16.10 -8.61
C THR A 120 -39.33 -15.07 -7.64
N LYS A 121 -39.81 -13.81 -7.77
CA LYS A 121 -39.34 -12.63 -7.02
C LYS A 121 -39.30 -12.81 -5.49
N ASN A 122 -40.29 -13.48 -4.90
CA ASN A 122 -40.37 -13.62 -3.44
C ASN A 122 -39.38 -14.64 -2.85
N ASN A 123 -39.06 -15.71 -3.59
CA ASN A 123 -38.08 -16.71 -3.14
C ASN A 123 -36.64 -16.18 -3.28
N MET A 124 -36.41 -15.25 -4.21
CA MET A 124 -35.10 -14.66 -4.47
C MET A 124 -34.58 -13.87 -3.26
N ILE A 125 -35.43 -13.05 -2.61
CA ILE A 125 -35.01 -12.22 -1.46
C ILE A 125 -34.56 -13.10 -0.28
N ILE A 126 -35.36 -14.12 0.06
CA ILE A 126 -35.04 -15.06 1.15
C ILE A 126 -33.73 -15.78 0.84
N PHE A 127 -33.55 -16.26 -0.39
CA PHE A 127 -32.32 -16.92 -0.81
C PHE A 127 -31.08 -16.02 -0.66
N MET A 128 -31.15 -14.77 -1.10
CA MET A 128 -30.04 -13.82 -1.01
C MET A 128 -29.71 -13.44 0.44
N LEU A 129 -30.71 -13.35 1.33
CA LEU A 129 -30.51 -13.16 2.77
C LEU A 129 -29.84 -14.38 3.42
N VAL A 130 -30.28 -15.59 3.06
CA VAL A 130 -29.64 -16.82 3.53
C VAL A 130 -28.20 -16.91 3.02
N ALA A 131 -27.95 -16.64 1.74
CA ALA A 131 -26.61 -16.65 1.16
C ALA A 131 -25.66 -15.65 1.86
N SER A 132 -26.09 -14.41 2.09
CA SER A 132 -25.31 -13.40 2.80
C SER A 132 -25.03 -13.76 4.26
N SER A 133 -26.02 -14.28 4.99
CA SER A 133 -25.83 -14.73 6.37
C SER A 133 -24.89 -15.94 6.48
N VAL A 134 -24.98 -16.89 5.54
CA VAL A 134 -24.04 -18.02 5.43
C VAL A 134 -22.62 -17.52 5.16
N CYS A 135 -22.43 -16.59 4.22
CA CYS A 135 -21.10 -16.03 3.92
C CYS A 135 -20.45 -15.37 5.14
N ILE A 136 -21.21 -14.57 5.89
CA ILE A 136 -20.73 -13.93 7.13
C ILE A 136 -20.44 -14.99 8.19
N GLY A 137 -21.32 -15.98 8.36
CA GLY A 137 -21.12 -17.10 9.28
C GLY A 137 -19.83 -17.88 8.98
N VAL A 138 -19.56 -18.15 7.70
CA VAL A 138 -18.32 -18.81 7.24
C VAL A 138 -17.08 -17.96 7.59
N VAL A 139 -17.13 -16.63 7.44
CA VAL A 139 -16.03 -15.75 7.87
C VAL A 139 -15.80 -15.86 9.37
N LEU A 140 -16.85 -15.80 10.19
CA LEU A 140 -16.72 -15.88 11.65
C LEU A 140 -16.20 -17.25 12.12
N VAL A 141 -16.73 -18.34 11.55
CA VAL A 141 -16.29 -19.71 11.87
C VAL A 141 -14.84 -19.92 11.43
N SER A 142 -14.47 -19.50 10.23
CA SER A 142 -13.10 -19.64 9.73
C SER A 142 -12.10 -18.79 10.52
N HIS A 143 -12.49 -17.58 10.97
CA HIS A 143 -11.70 -16.81 11.91
C HIS A 143 -11.45 -17.58 13.22
N SER A 144 -12.49 -18.17 13.82
CA SER A 144 -12.32 -18.94 15.05
C SER A 144 -11.45 -20.20 14.88
N LEU A 145 -11.57 -20.92 13.76
CA LEU A 145 -10.86 -22.17 13.51
C LEU A 145 -9.39 -21.96 13.11
N PHE A 146 -9.12 -20.90 12.35
CA PHE A 146 -7.81 -20.67 11.73
C PHE A 146 -7.06 -19.47 12.33
N ASN A 147 -7.48 -18.97 13.49
CA ASN A 147 -6.83 -17.83 14.15
C ASN A 147 -5.32 -18.04 14.39
N HIS A 148 -4.90 -19.28 14.62
CA HIS A 148 -3.49 -19.62 14.83
C HIS A 148 -2.59 -19.41 13.60
N TYR A 149 -3.16 -19.30 12.39
CA TYR A 149 -2.42 -18.99 11.17
C TYR A 149 -2.28 -17.47 10.92
N LEU A 150 -2.90 -16.64 11.76
CA LEU A 150 -2.91 -15.20 11.61
C LEU A 150 -1.84 -14.57 12.49
N ASP A 151 -1.08 -13.65 11.91
CA ASP A 151 -0.24 -12.73 12.65
C ASP A 151 -1.11 -11.58 13.17
N THR A 152 -1.26 -11.51 14.49
CA THR A 152 -2.01 -10.47 15.19
C THR A 152 -1.09 -9.51 15.93
N THR A 153 0.21 -9.49 15.62
CA THR A 153 1.13 -8.53 16.21
C THR A 153 0.65 -7.10 15.94
N SER A 154 0.46 -6.32 17.02
CA SER A 154 -0.04 -4.95 16.88
C SER A 154 1.06 -4.08 16.27
N VAL A 155 0.80 -3.58 15.06
CA VAL A 155 1.65 -2.55 14.45
C VAL A 155 1.42 -1.26 15.25
N ASN A 156 2.42 -0.87 16.03
CA ASN A 156 2.62 0.41 16.74
C ASN A 156 1.34 1.25 17.02
N THR A 157 0.95 1.37 18.29
CA THR A 157 -0.35 1.92 18.75
C THR A 157 -0.53 3.43 18.58
N VAL A 158 0.44 4.13 18.00
CA VAL A 158 0.37 5.59 17.82
C VAL A 158 -0.63 5.91 16.71
N ASN A 159 -1.65 6.71 17.05
CA ASN A 159 -2.60 7.20 16.05
C ASN A 159 -1.86 7.97 14.93
N PRO A 160 -1.86 7.48 13.68
CA PRO A 160 -1.03 8.02 12.61
C PRO A 160 -1.45 9.44 12.20
N VAL A 161 -2.75 9.74 12.22
CA VAL A 161 -3.27 11.08 11.91
C VAL A 161 -2.85 12.08 12.99
N LYS A 162 -2.96 11.68 14.26
CA LYS A 162 -2.51 12.51 15.39
C LYS A 162 -1.01 12.77 15.31
N LEU A 163 -0.21 11.79 14.92
CA LEU A 163 1.23 11.95 14.73
C LEU A 163 1.55 12.96 13.62
N ILE A 164 0.94 12.81 12.43
CA ILE A 164 1.12 13.73 11.30
C ILE A 164 0.79 15.17 11.72
N VAL A 165 -0.37 15.37 12.36
CA VAL A 165 -0.81 16.70 12.81
C VAL A 165 0.16 17.28 13.84
N ARG A 166 0.63 16.49 14.81
CA ARG A 166 1.59 16.95 15.82
C ARG A 166 2.93 17.36 15.20
N VAL A 167 3.47 16.57 14.28
CA VAL A 167 4.73 16.87 13.59
C VAL A 167 4.59 18.14 12.74
N LEU A 168 3.48 18.28 12.00
CA LEU A 168 3.20 19.49 11.21
C LEU A 168 3.03 20.75 12.08
N CYS A 169 2.31 20.64 13.19
CA CYS A 169 2.12 21.74 14.14
C CYS A 169 3.45 22.14 14.79
N TYR A 170 4.29 21.17 15.17
CA TYR A 170 5.61 21.44 15.73
C TYR A 170 6.52 22.15 14.71
N ALA A 171 6.60 21.61 13.48
CA ALA A 171 7.39 22.20 12.39
C ALA A 171 6.91 23.61 12.00
N ARG A 172 5.61 23.90 12.17
CA ARG A 172 5.05 25.25 11.98
C ARG A 172 5.48 26.20 13.10
N LYS A 173 5.49 25.75 14.36
CA LYS A 173 5.79 26.56 15.54
C LYS A 173 7.27 26.85 15.71
N HIS A 174 8.15 25.87 15.44
CA HIS A 174 9.59 26.02 15.64
C HIS A 174 10.28 26.25 14.29
N LYS A 175 11.02 27.37 14.20
CA LYS A 175 11.76 27.78 12.99
C LYS A 175 13.26 27.47 13.10
N TYR A 176 13.75 27.24 14.32
CA TYR A 176 15.15 26.97 14.65
C TYR A 176 15.21 25.77 15.61
N PRO A 177 16.32 25.00 15.62
CA PRO A 177 16.50 23.90 16.56
C PRO A 177 16.58 24.43 18.00
N GLU A 178 15.85 23.80 18.92
CA GLU A 178 15.82 24.22 20.33
C GLU A 178 17.06 23.74 21.08
N ASN A 179 17.49 22.49 20.87
CA ASN A 179 18.69 21.92 21.48
C ASN A 179 19.40 21.00 20.48
N ARG A 180 20.40 21.54 19.77
CA ARG A 180 21.15 20.79 18.77
C ARG A 180 22.20 19.90 19.46
N SER A 181 22.09 18.57 19.34
CA SER A 181 23.10 17.65 19.89
C SER A 181 24.47 17.89 19.25
N ALA A 182 25.55 17.83 20.04
CA ALA A 182 26.91 18.10 19.57
C ALA A 182 27.35 17.25 18.35
N LEU A 183 26.79 16.05 18.19
CA LEU A 183 27.07 15.14 17.07
C LEU A 183 26.48 15.58 15.72
N THR A 184 25.57 16.56 15.70
CA THR A 184 24.96 17.08 14.45
C THR A 184 25.77 18.18 13.78
N TYR A 185 26.85 18.69 14.39
CA TYR A 185 27.63 19.80 13.83
C TYR A 185 28.38 19.42 12.55
N TRP A 186 28.60 18.12 12.31
CA TRP A 186 29.28 17.58 11.13
C TRP A 186 28.36 17.37 9.91
N GLU A 187 27.05 17.55 10.05
CA GLU A 187 26.10 17.38 8.94
C GLU A 187 26.14 18.60 8.00
N GLU A 188 26.51 18.36 6.74
CA GLU A 188 26.59 19.40 5.70
C GLU A 188 25.21 19.85 5.18
N GLU A 189 24.19 18.99 5.28
CA GLU A 189 22.82 19.31 4.83
C GLU A 189 22.05 20.08 5.89
N ALA A 190 21.51 21.25 5.53
CA ALA A 190 20.64 22.02 6.41
C ALA A 190 19.34 21.24 6.69
N PRO A 191 18.96 21.05 7.98
CA PRO A 191 17.78 20.27 8.35
C PRO A 191 16.50 20.95 7.84
N SER A 192 15.56 20.16 7.34
CA SER A 192 14.23 20.67 6.97
C SER A 192 13.44 21.09 8.21
N ARG A 193 12.41 21.92 8.05
CA ARG A 193 11.56 22.30 9.20
C ARG A 193 10.89 21.11 9.90
N LEU A 194 10.68 20.02 9.18
CA LEU A 194 10.18 18.77 9.76
C LEU A 194 11.28 18.05 10.54
N ASP A 195 12.54 18.12 10.09
CA ASP A 195 13.69 17.54 10.80
C ASP A 195 13.88 18.14 12.18
N LEU A 196 13.56 19.42 12.37
CA LEU A 196 13.66 20.08 13.69
C LEU A 196 12.82 19.40 14.78
N GLY A 197 11.80 18.63 14.39
CA GLY A 197 10.99 17.85 15.33
C GLY A 197 11.67 16.59 15.86
N LYS A 198 12.78 16.15 15.26
CA LYS A 198 13.52 14.96 15.69
C LYS A 198 14.22 15.21 17.03
N ASP A 199 14.27 14.17 17.84
CA ASP A 199 15.02 14.07 19.09
C ASP A 199 16.47 14.57 18.97
N LYS A 200 17.16 14.25 17.88
CA LYS A 200 18.54 14.70 17.59
C LYS A 200 18.70 16.23 17.50
N TYR A 201 17.63 16.95 17.20
CA TYR A 201 17.60 18.42 17.17
C TYR A 201 16.86 19.03 18.37
N GLY A 202 16.56 18.22 19.40
CA GLY A 202 15.88 18.62 20.62
C GLY A 202 14.35 18.58 20.54
N GLY A 203 13.79 18.02 19.47
CA GLY A 203 12.36 17.85 19.28
C GLY A 203 11.79 16.62 20.00
N PRO A 204 10.45 16.50 20.11
CA PRO A 204 9.80 15.47 20.92
C PRO A 204 9.50 14.16 20.14
N PHE A 205 9.94 14.03 18.88
CA PHE A 205 9.62 12.90 18.01
C PHE A 205 10.88 12.10 17.67
N THR A 206 10.74 10.79 17.41
CA THR A 206 11.87 9.98 16.97
C THR A 206 12.23 10.28 15.51
N GLU A 207 13.46 9.94 15.11
CA GLU A 207 13.87 10.08 13.70
C GLU A 207 12.95 9.31 12.74
N GLU A 208 12.54 8.10 13.12
CA GLU A 208 11.65 7.24 12.34
C GLU A 208 10.27 7.87 12.14
N GLU A 209 9.68 8.42 13.21
CA GLU A 209 8.36 9.06 13.15
C GLU A 209 8.35 10.24 12.17
N VAL A 210 9.40 11.06 12.19
CA VAL A 210 9.51 12.24 11.31
C VAL A 210 9.74 11.83 9.86
N GLU A 211 10.59 10.83 9.60
CA GLU A 211 10.81 10.32 8.23
C GLU A 211 9.57 9.62 7.66
N ASP A 212 8.80 8.93 8.50
CA ASP A 212 7.51 8.34 8.13
C ASP A 212 6.51 9.41 7.70
N VAL A 213 6.37 10.48 8.50
CA VAL A 213 5.50 11.64 8.16
C VAL A 213 5.96 12.30 6.86
N LYS A 214 7.26 12.53 6.67
CA LYS A 214 7.79 13.08 5.40
C LYS A 214 7.45 12.20 4.20
N THR A 215 7.55 10.88 4.36
CA THR A 215 7.24 9.93 3.30
C THR A 215 5.78 10.02 2.89
N VAL A 216 4.87 10.06 3.86
CA VAL A 216 3.43 10.24 3.61
C VAL A 216 3.14 11.58 2.93
N LEU A 217 3.73 12.68 3.40
CA LEU A 217 3.54 13.99 2.80
C LEU A 217 4.07 14.10 1.36
N ARG A 218 5.13 13.34 1.02
CA ARG A 218 5.62 13.23 -0.37
C ARG A 218 4.70 12.36 -1.24
N LEU A 219 4.06 11.35 -0.65
CA LEU A 219 3.21 10.39 -1.35
C LEU A 219 1.82 10.98 -1.69
N ILE A 220 1.22 11.76 -0.78
CA ILE A 220 -0.14 12.32 -0.95
C ILE A 220 -0.33 13.10 -2.26
N PRO A 221 0.52 14.08 -2.64
CA PRO A 221 0.34 14.81 -3.90
C PRO A 221 0.39 13.90 -5.13
N LEU A 222 1.23 12.86 -5.08
CA LEU A 222 1.41 11.89 -6.15
C LEU A 222 0.13 11.05 -6.33
N VAL A 223 -0.46 10.59 -5.23
CA VAL A 223 -1.74 9.86 -5.24
C VAL A 223 -2.87 10.75 -5.77
N ILE A 224 -2.97 11.99 -5.30
CA ILE A 224 -4.02 12.93 -5.75
C ILE A 224 -3.95 13.14 -7.26
N VAL A 225 -2.77 13.46 -7.79
CA VAL A 225 -2.60 13.73 -9.23
C VAL A 225 -2.94 12.49 -10.08
N CYS A 226 -2.52 11.30 -9.65
CA CYS A 226 -2.83 10.06 -10.37
C CYS A 226 -4.34 9.76 -10.37
N THR A 227 -5.02 9.94 -9.24
CA THR A 227 -6.46 9.68 -9.14
C THR A 227 -7.30 10.72 -9.88
N VAL A 228 -6.92 12.00 -9.82
CA VAL A 228 -7.56 13.07 -10.61
C VAL A 228 -7.41 12.78 -12.10
N ALA A 229 -6.21 12.42 -12.57
CA ALA A 229 -5.99 12.05 -13.95
C ALA A 229 -6.83 10.83 -14.38
N SER A 230 -6.99 9.83 -13.50
CA SER A 230 -7.88 8.69 -13.75
C SER A 230 -9.34 9.09 -13.86
N GLY A 231 -9.81 10.05 -13.07
CA GLY A 231 -11.18 10.59 -13.18
C GLY A 231 -11.46 11.29 -14.51
N LEU A 232 -10.41 11.69 -15.25
CA LEU A 232 -10.54 12.25 -16.60
C LEU A 232 -10.67 11.17 -17.69
N CYS A 233 -10.63 9.88 -17.35
CA CYS A 233 -10.93 8.78 -18.26
C CYS A 233 -12.35 8.26 -18.06
N TYR A 234 -13.07 8.04 -19.16
CA TYR A 234 -14.48 7.68 -19.19
C TYR A 234 -14.74 6.30 -18.54
N GLU A 235 -15.75 6.22 -17.68
CA GLU A 235 -16.18 5.01 -16.95
C GLU A 235 -16.99 4.04 -17.84
N TYR A 236 -16.33 3.28 -18.71
CA TYR A 236 -16.87 2.00 -19.18
C TYR A 236 -15.81 0.92 -19.00
N THR A 237 -15.63 0.45 -17.76
CA THR A 237 -14.85 -0.76 -17.51
C THR A 237 -15.52 -1.68 -16.50
N GLN A 238 -16.48 -2.45 -16.99
CA GLN A 238 -16.61 -3.86 -16.62
C GLN A 238 -15.51 -4.66 -17.37
N GLY A 239 -14.26 -4.24 -17.21
CA GLY A 239 -13.12 -4.60 -18.07
C GLY A 239 -12.44 -5.90 -17.65
N LEU A 240 -13.22 -6.95 -17.43
CA LEU A 240 -12.81 -8.07 -16.61
C LEU A 240 -12.18 -9.28 -17.28
N LYS A 241 -11.85 -9.19 -18.56
CA LYS A 241 -11.48 -10.39 -19.32
C LYS A 241 -10.00 -10.47 -19.74
N LEU A 242 -9.19 -9.43 -19.51
CA LEU A 242 -7.80 -9.40 -20.05
C LEU A 242 -6.70 -8.91 -19.09
N GLU A 243 -7.01 -8.63 -17.82
CA GLU A 243 -6.03 -8.15 -16.84
C GLU A 243 -4.80 -9.07 -16.69
N PHE A 244 -5.03 -10.40 -16.71
CA PHE A 244 -3.98 -11.41 -16.63
C PHE A 244 -3.04 -11.45 -17.83
N LEU A 245 -3.46 -10.94 -18.99
CA LEU A 245 -2.70 -11.01 -20.23
C LEU A 245 -1.72 -9.83 -20.36
N ILE A 246 -2.06 -8.70 -19.72
CA ILE A 246 -1.30 -7.45 -19.80
C ILE A 246 -0.21 -7.37 -18.73
N TYR A 247 -0.46 -7.96 -17.56
CA TYR A 247 0.45 -7.93 -16.42
C TYR A 247 1.88 -8.46 -16.71
N PRO A 248 2.08 -9.62 -17.38
CA PRO A 248 3.42 -10.16 -17.64
C PRO A 248 4.26 -9.25 -18.56
N CYS A 249 3.61 -8.53 -19.48
CA CYS A 249 4.28 -7.67 -20.46
C CYS A 249 4.91 -6.43 -19.80
N PHE A 250 4.24 -5.81 -18.83
CA PHE A 250 4.71 -4.56 -18.24
C PHE A 250 5.69 -4.76 -17.08
N HIS A 251 5.49 -5.78 -16.24
CA HIS A 251 6.35 -6.01 -15.08
C HIS A 251 7.78 -6.38 -15.47
N ASN A 252 7.94 -7.19 -16.54
CA ASN A 252 9.25 -7.64 -17.02
C ASN A 252 10.05 -6.54 -17.75
N TYR A 253 9.38 -5.57 -18.38
CA TYR A 253 10.03 -4.55 -19.22
C TYR A 253 10.32 -3.24 -18.47
N ILE A 254 9.51 -2.88 -17.46
CA ILE A 254 9.62 -1.60 -16.74
C ILE A 254 9.63 -1.85 -15.22
N PRO A 255 10.80 -2.06 -14.60
CA PRO A 255 10.87 -2.41 -13.17
C PRO A 255 10.41 -1.28 -12.25
N SER A 256 10.70 -0.03 -12.59
CA SER A 256 10.33 1.14 -11.78
C SER A 256 8.81 1.36 -11.77
N MET A 257 8.19 1.25 -10.59
CA MET A 257 6.75 1.53 -10.38
C MET A 257 6.37 2.95 -10.84
N LEU A 258 7.24 3.94 -10.59
CA LEU A 258 6.98 5.33 -10.97
C LEU A 258 6.97 5.52 -12.50
N LYS A 259 7.84 4.81 -13.24
CA LYS A 259 7.81 4.80 -14.72
C LYS A 259 6.55 4.13 -15.25
N ARG A 260 6.10 3.04 -14.61
CA ARG A 260 4.83 2.36 -14.96
C ARG A 260 3.63 3.30 -14.77
N ILE A 261 3.57 4.04 -13.67
CA ILE A 261 2.53 5.05 -13.42
C ILE A 261 2.58 6.17 -14.47
N GLY A 262 3.77 6.70 -14.77
CA GLY A 262 3.94 7.75 -15.77
C GLY A 262 3.48 7.34 -17.17
N MET A 263 3.76 6.10 -17.58
CA MET A 263 3.26 5.54 -18.84
C MET A 263 1.73 5.42 -18.86
N GLY A 264 1.09 5.08 -17.73
CA GLY A 264 -0.37 5.09 -17.63
C GLY A 264 -0.97 6.48 -17.82
N LEU A 265 -0.32 7.53 -17.29
CA LEU A 265 -0.74 8.90 -17.52
C LEU A 265 -0.57 9.34 -18.98
N VAL A 266 0.49 8.89 -19.67
CA VAL A 266 0.62 9.11 -21.12
C VAL A 266 -0.51 8.42 -21.87
N LEU A 267 -0.86 7.19 -21.51
CA LEU A 267 -1.99 6.46 -22.11
C LEU A 267 -3.32 7.16 -21.84
N ILE A 268 -3.52 7.77 -20.67
CA ILE A 268 -4.71 8.60 -20.35
C ILE A 268 -4.79 9.81 -21.31
N VAL A 269 -3.66 10.45 -21.62
CA VAL A 269 -3.66 11.54 -22.61
C VAL A 269 -4.00 11.01 -24.00
N LEU A 270 -3.39 9.89 -24.41
CA LEU A 270 -3.61 9.30 -25.73
C LEU A 270 -5.03 8.77 -25.92
N ILE A 271 -5.66 8.20 -24.89
CA ILE A 271 -7.01 7.65 -25.01
C ILE A 271 -8.07 8.73 -25.18
N ASN A 272 -7.87 9.90 -24.57
CA ASN A 272 -8.72 11.06 -24.82
C ASN A 272 -8.67 11.53 -26.29
N ILE A 273 -7.63 11.13 -27.04
CA ILE A 273 -7.46 11.44 -28.47
C ILE A 273 -7.95 10.27 -29.36
N LEU A 274 -7.59 9.02 -29.02
CA LEU A 274 -7.71 7.86 -29.91
C LEU A 274 -8.87 6.90 -29.57
N TYR A 275 -9.48 7.02 -28.39
CA TYR A 275 -10.61 6.20 -27.90
C TYR A 275 -10.48 4.69 -28.19
N THR A 276 -9.38 4.06 -27.75
CA THR A 276 -9.14 2.63 -27.98
C THR A 276 -9.47 1.78 -26.76
N GLY A 277 -10.28 0.72 -26.93
CA GLY A 277 -10.69 -0.17 -25.82
C GLY A 277 -9.53 -0.86 -25.10
N LEU A 278 -8.45 -1.20 -25.81
CA LEU A 278 -7.24 -1.80 -25.22
C LEU A 278 -6.53 -0.85 -24.25
N ALA A 279 -6.49 0.46 -24.55
CA ALA A 279 -5.86 1.43 -23.66
C ALA A 279 -6.62 1.55 -22.32
N VAL A 280 -7.93 1.34 -22.32
CA VAL A 280 -8.75 1.42 -21.09
C VAL A 280 -8.33 0.36 -20.07
N ILE A 281 -8.09 -0.89 -20.52
CA ILE A 281 -7.69 -2.00 -19.64
C ILE A 281 -6.32 -1.73 -19.03
N VAL A 282 -5.37 -1.23 -19.82
CA VAL A 282 -4.02 -0.87 -19.35
C VAL A 282 -4.07 0.24 -18.31
N ILE A 283 -4.90 1.26 -18.54
CA ILE A 283 -5.10 2.38 -17.60
C ILE A 283 -5.67 1.86 -16.28
N TRP A 284 -6.68 0.99 -16.34
CA TRP A 284 -7.26 0.39 -15.12
C TRP A 284 -6.20 -0.37 -14.32
N TYR A 285 -5.42 -1.23 -14.96
CA TYR A 285 -4.33 -1.95 -14.30
C TYR A 285 -3.32 -0.99 -13.63
N ILE A 286 -2.89 0.07 -14.32
CA ILE A 286 -1.90 1.00 -13.77
C ILE A 286 -2.47 1.82 -12.61
N THR A 287 -3.71 2.29 -12.70
CA THR A 287 -4.31 3.12 -11.65
C THR A 287 -4.75 2.32 -10.43
N TYR A 288 -5.24 1.08 -10.60
CA TYR A 288 -5.79 0.31 -9.48
C TYR A 288 -4.78 -0.65 -8.85
N ILE A 289 -3.92 -1.29 -9.66
CA ILE A 289 -2.94 -2.25 -9.13
C ILE A 289 -1.61 -1.54 -8.84
N VAL A 290 -1.00 -0.93 -9.86
CA VAL A 290 0.37 -0.39 -9.73
C VAL A 290 0.42 0.78 -8.75
N LEU A 291 -0.60 1.64 -8.73
CA LEU A 291 -0.66 2.74 -7.76
C LEU A 291 -0.82 2.25 -6.32
N VAL A 292 -1.68 1.25 -6.07
CA VAL A 292 -1.87 0.67 -4.74
C VAL A 292 -0.61 -0.08 -4.29
N GLU A 293 0.01 -0.84 -5.20
CA GLU A 293 1.31 -1.48 -4.98
C GLU A 293 2.37 -0.44 -4.60
N PHE A 294 2.42 0.70 -5.30
CA PHE A 294 3.32 1.79 -4.99
C PHE A 294 3.03 2.44 -3.63
N ILE A 295 1.75 2.70 -3.32
CA ILE A 295 1.34 3.23 -2.01
C ILE A 295 1.78 2.28 -0.89
N LEU A 296 1.47 0.99 -1.00
CA LEU A 296 1.84 -0.02 -0.01
C LEU A 296 3.35 -0.21 0.08
N ALA A 297 4.07 -0.15 -1.05
CA ALA A 297 5.53 -0.26 -1.11
C ALA A 297 6.22 0.87 -0.32
N GLN A 298 5.75 2.10 -0.51
CA GLN A 298 6.37 3.31 0.04
C GLN A 298 5.83 3.71 1.42
N CYS A 299 4.60 3.33 1.75
CA CYS A 299 3.94 3.74 2.99
C CYS A 299 4.57 3.08 4.23
N PRO A 300 4.82 3.86 5.30
CA PRO A 300 5.14 3.32 6.63
C PRO A 300 4.12 2.30 7.11
N LYS A 301 4.57 1.27 7.85
CA LYS A 301 3.69 0.19 8.37
C LYS A 301 2.53 0.76 9.18
N SER A 302 2.80 1.65 10.14
CA SER A 302 1.81 2.28 11.02
C SER A 302 0.79 3.17 10.29
N MET A 303 1.09 3.60 9.06
CA MET A 303 0.26 4.53 8.28
C MET A 303 -0.45 3.86 7.09
N ARG A 304 -0.24 2.55 6.86
CA ARG A 304 -0.79 1.83 5.69
C ARG A 304 -2.31 1.95 5.59
N GLY A 305 -3.02 1.66 6.68
CA GLY A 305 -4.48 1.75 6.72
C GLY A 305 -5.01 3.15 6.40
N THR A 306 -4.38 4.19 6.95
CA THR A 306 -4.75 5.59 6.65
C THR A 306 -4.50 5.94 5.19
N MET A 307 -3.38 5.50 4.61
CA MET A 307 -3.06 5.76 3.20
C MET A 307 -3.96 5.01 2.22
N VAL A 308 -4.29 3.75 2.51
CA VAL A 308 -5.27 2.98 1.74
C VAL A 308 -6.66 3.61 1.84
N GLY A 309 -7.08 4.02 3.04
CA GLY A 309 -8.33 4.75 3.27
C GLY A 309 -8.40 6.06 2.50
N LEU A 310 -7.31 6.85 2.51
CA LEU A 310 -7.21 8.07 1.72
C LEU A 310 -7.34 7.79 0.21
N TRP A 311 -6.69 6.74 -0.28
CA TRP A 311 -6.81 6.34 -1.70
C TRP A 311 -8.26 6.00 -2.07
N PHE A 312 -8.96 5.19 -1.27
CA PHE A 312 -10.38 4.89 -1.48
C PHE A 312 -11.27 6.13 -1.42
N CYS A 313 -10.99 7.07 -0.50
CA CYS A 313 -11.72 8.33 -0.40
C CYS A 313 -11.55 9.19 -1.65
N ILE A 314 -10.32 9.39 -2.11
CA ILE A 314 -10.03 10.15 -3.34
C ILE A 314 -10.64 9.43 -4.55
N TRP A 315 -10.62 8.10 -4.57
CA TRP A 315 -11.25 7.30 -5.61
C TRP A 315 -12.76 7.54 -5.69
N ALA A 316 -13.46 7.57 -4.56
CA ALA A 316 -14.89 7.88 -4.50
C ALA A 316 -15.18 9.32 -4.97
N ILE A 317 -14.29 10.27 -4.63
CA ILE A 317 -14.39 11.67 -5.08
C ILE A 317 -14.16 11.78 -6.60
N LYS A 318 -13.37 10.89 -7.21
CA LYS A 318 -13.00 10.98 -8.63
C LYS A 318 -14.23 11.00 -9.55
N GLY A 319 -15.29 10.26 -9.22
CA GLY A 319 -16.52 10.20 -10.02
C GLY A 319 -17.23 11.55 -10.11
N PHE A 320 -16.98 12.45 -9.16
CA PHE A 320 -17.51 13.81 -9.17
C PHE A 320 -16.65 14.80 -9.95
N ILE A 321 -15.47 14.42 -10.46
CA ILE A 321 -14.58 15.35 -11.21
C ILE A 321 -15.15 15.64 -12.61
N GLU A 322 -15.79 14.66 -13.24
CA GLU A 322 -16.27 14.79 -14.62
C GLU A 322 -17.42 15.81 -14.74
N TYR A 323 -18.35 15.80 -13.78
CA TYR A 323 -19.57 16.61 -13.85
C TYR A 323 -19.28 18.13 -13.84
N PRO A 324 -18.48 18.70 -12.91
CA PRO A 324 -18.08 20.10 -12.94
C PRO A 324 -17.31 20.49 -14.20
N LEU A 325 -16.51 19.56 -14.77
CA LEU A 325 -15.76 19.81 -15.99
C LEU A 325 -16.68 19.85 -17.22
N PHE A 326 -17.79 19.13 -17.19
CA PHE A 326 -18.79 19.12 -18.25
C PHE A 326 -19.76 20.32 -18.20
N LEU A 327 -20.07 20.85 -17.00
CA LEU A 327 -21.06 21.91 -16.79
C LEU A 327 -20.93 23.15 -17.71
N PRO A 328 -19.73 23.73 -17.92
CA PRO A 328 -19.58 24.91 -18.78
C PRO A 328 -20.02 24.65 -20.23
N PHE A 329 -19.79 23.45 -20.74
CA PHE A 329 -20.14 23.05 -22.10
C PHE A 329 -21.64 22.84 -22.29
N LEU A 330 -22.36 22.50 -21.21
CA LEU A 330 -23.81 22.38 -21.22
C LEU A 330 -24.49 23.75 -21.25
N HIS A 331 -23.99 24.70 -20.45
CA HIS A 331 -24.64 26.00 -20.25
C HIS A 331 -24.27 27.05 -21.30
N TYR A 332 -23.00 27.12 -21.69
CA TYR A 332 -22.50 28.25 -22.49
C TYR A 332 -22.34 27.95 -23.98
N MET A 333 -22.33 26.69 -24.41
CA MET A 333 -22.06 26.35 -25.81
C MET A 333 -23.35 26.24 -26.63
N ASN A 334 -23.51 27.12 -27.62
CA ASN A 334 -24.62 27.11 -28.56
C ASN A 334 -24.49 25.91 -29.55
N PRO A 335 -25.59 25.24 -29.95
CA PRO A 335 -25.56 24.17 -30.95
C PRO A 335 -25.01 24.58 -32.33
N LYS A 336 -24.87 25.89 -32.62
CA LYS A 336 -24.39 26.41 -33.91
C LYS A 336 -22.85 26.39 -34.08
N VAL A 337 -22.09 25.91 -33.11
CA VAL A 337 -20.61 25.86 -33.18
C VAL A 337 -20.17 24.67 -34.06
N PRO A 338 -19.25 24.86 -35.03
CA PRO A 338 -18.96 23.88 -36.09
C PRO A 338 -18.40 22.53 -35.61
N LEU A 339 -17.62 22.51 -34.53
CA LEU A 339 -17.00 21.28 -34.01
C LEU A 339 -17.87 20.54 -32.95
N GLY A 340 -19.05 21.08 -32.62
CA GLY A 340 -19.98 20.47 -31.67
C GLY A 340 -19.50 20.46 -30.22
N ARG A 341 -20.43 20.25 -29.29
CA ARG A 341 -20.15 20.32 -27.83
C ARG A 341 -19.14 19.27 -27.35
N GLY A 342 -19.22 18.07 -27.91
CA GLY A 342 -18.37 16.94 -27.52
C GLY A 342 -16.89 17.16 -27.83
N PHE A 343 -16.56 17.83 -28.95
CA PHE A 343 -15.17 18.07 -29.33
C PHE A 343 -14.44 18.94 -28.31
N TYR A 344 -14.99 20.10 -27.95
CA TYR A 344 -14.35 20.98 -26.97
C TYR A 344 -14.29 20.35 -25.59
N TYR A 345 -15.29 19.55 -25.21
CA TYR A 345 -15.25 18.80 -23.97
C TYR A 345 -14.06 17.80 -23.95
N LEU A 346 -13.90 17.00 -25.00
CA LEU A 346 -12.77 16.06 -25.14
C LEU A 346 -11.42 16.80 -25.21
N PHE A 347 -11.37 17.94 -25.90
CA PHE A 347 -10.18 18.77 -25.98
C PHE A 347 -9.78 19.32 -24.61
N THR A 348 -10.74 19.85 -23.84
CA THR A 348 -10.51 20.32 -22.47
C THR A 348 -10.07 19.19 -21.55
N ARG A 349 -10.69 18.00 -21.64
CA ARG A 349 -10.22 16.81 -20.90
C ARG A 349 -8.77 16.48 -21.21
N THR A 350 -8.39 16.52 -22.49
CA THR A 350 -7.01 16.26 -22.93
C THR A 350 -6.03 17.28 -22.35
N ILE A 351 -6.39 18.57 -22.34
CA ILE A 351 -5.58 19.63 -21.72
C ILE A 351 -5.40 19.39 -20.23
N PHE A 352 -6.48 19.08 -19.50
CA PHE A 352 -6.40 18.79 -18.07
C PHE A 352 -5.56 17.54 -17.79
N ALA A 353 -5.69 16.48 -18.60
CA ALA A 353 -4.88 15.28 -18.47
C ALA A 353 -3.39 15.56 -18.72
N LEU A 354 -3.06 16.39 -19.71
CA LEU A 354 -1.69 16.85 -19.97
C LEU A 354 -1.13 17.65 -18.79
N LEU A 355 -1.93 18.54 -18.20
CA LEU A 355 -1.53 19.31 -17.02
C LEU A 355 -1.26 18.39 -15.83
N CYS A 356 -2.13 17.40 -15.57
CA CYS A 356 -1.89 16.38 -14.55
C CYS A 356 -0.60 15.59 -14.82
N PHE A 357 -0.34 15.22 -16.07
CA PHE A 357 0.90 14.52 -16.44
C PHE A 357 2.15 15.37 -16.19
N ILE A 358 2.12 16.66 -16.54
CA ILE A 358 3.25 17.58 -16.27
C ILE A 358 3.49 17.71 -14.76
N ILE A 359 2.42 17.91 -13.97
CA ILE A 359 2.54 17.97 -12.50
C ILE A 359 3.11 16.65 -11.96
N PHE A 360 2.64 15.51 -12.47
CA PHE A 360 3.19 14.21 -12.09
C PHE A 360 4.68 14.12 -12.38
N LEU A 361 5.16 14.55 -13.55
CA LEU A 361 6.60 14.52 -13.87
C LEU A 361 7.42 15.38 -12.91
N LEU A 362 6.91 16.55 -12.53
CA LEU A 362 7.56 17.43 -11.56
C LEU A 362 7.63 16.79 -10.17
N LEU A 363 6.54 16.15 -9.72
CA LEU A 363 6.48 15.44 -8.45
C LEU A 363 7.37 14.19 -8.46
N ALA A 364 7.29 13.38 -9.52
CA ALA A 364 8.06 12.16 -9.71
C ALA A 364 9.57 12.44 -9.73
N LYS A 365 10.01 13.52 -10.39
CA LYS A 365 11.42 13.94 -10.39
C LYS A 365 11.94 14.31 -9.00
N ARG A 366 11.07 14.87 -8.15
CA ARG A 366 11.40 15.26 -6.76
C ARG A 366 11.15 14.14 -5.75
N TYR A 367 10.55 13.02 -6.18
CA TYR A 367 10.19 11.93 -5.28
C TYR A 367 11.42 11.08 -4.95
N LYS A 368 11.83 11.11 -3.68
CA LYS A 368 12.86 10.20 -3.15
C LYS A 368 12.18 8.91 -2.69
N LEU A 369 12.47 7.79 -3.38
CA LEU A 369 11.96 6.47 -3.01
C LEU A 369 12.44 6.10 -1.60
N ARG A 370 11.51 5.65 -0.76
CA ARG A 370 11.85 4.98 0.49
C ARG A 370 12.43 3.62 0.14
N VAL A 371 13.70 3.44 0.46
CA VAL A 371 14.32 2.12 0.46
C VAL A 371 13.92 1.48 1.79
N ARG A 372 13.18 0.35 1.73
CA ARG A 372 13.07 -0.51 2.90
C ARG A 372 14.42 -1.19 3.02
N GLU A 373 15.31 -0.65 3.84
CA GLU A 373 16.34 -1.51 4.40
C GLU A 373 15.58 -2.60 5.13
N VAL A 374 15.72 -3.84 4.67
CA VAL A 374 15.34 -4.99 5.50
C VAL A 374 16.15 -4.75 6.75
N GLN A 375 15.46 -4.39 7.81
CA GLN A 375 16.01 -4.12 9.13
C GLN A 375 16.50 -5.49 9.66
N ILE A 376 17.59 -6.00 9.09
CA ILE A 376 18.62 -6.59 9.91
C ILE A 376 18.97 -5.41 10.80
N ASN A 377 18.35 -5.33 11.96
CA ASN A 377 18.53 -4.23 12.87
C ASN A 377 19.96 -4.39 13.38
N ILE A 378 20.95 -3.94 12.61
CA ILE A 378 22.37 -4.11 12.92
C ILE A 378 22.65 -3.52 14.29
N HIS A 379 21.95 -2.43 14.63
CA HIS A 379 21.96 -1.88 15.98
C HIS A 379 21.47 -2.90 17.01
N GLN A 380 20.29 -3.48 16.84
CA GLN A 380 19.74 -4.46 17.79
C GLN A 380 20.50 -5.81 17.79
N ILE A 381 21.11 -6.20 16.68
CA ILE A 381 21.99 -7.37 16.57
C ILE A 381 23.32 -7.07 17.26
N ALA A 382 23.90 -5.88 17.05
CA ALA A 382 25.11 -5.44 17.74
C ALA A 382 24.84 -5.26 19.25
N GLU A 383 23.69 -4.72 19.62
CA GLU A 383 23.23 -4.54 20.99
C GLU A 383 23.01 -5.90 21.66
N ASN A 384 22.27 -6.82 21.03
CA ASN A 384 22.12 -8.20 21.51
C ASN A 384 23.48 -8.93 21.61
N HIS A 385 24.38 -8.71 20.67
CA HIS A 385 25.73 -9.29 20.72
C HIS A 385 26.56 -8.67 21.85
N THR A 386 26.39 -7.38 22.13
CA THR A 386 27.07 -6.69 23.23
C THR A 386 26.53 -7.17 24.57
N ILE A 387 25.20 -7.26 24.71
CA ILE A 387 24.51 -7.78 25.90
C ILE A 387 24.93 -9.23 26.18
N ASN A 388 24.90 -10.11 25.17
CA ASN A 388 25.33 -11.50 25.33
C ASN A 388 26.81 -11.60 25.75
N ASN A 389 27.69 -10.75 25.21
CA ASN A 389 29.09 -10.72 25.62
C ASN A 389 29.23 -10.30 27.09
N ILE A 390 28.48 -9.28 27.53
CA ILE A 390 28.48 -8.83 28.92
C ILE A 390 27.96 -9.93 29.85
N GLU A 391 26.86 -10.60 29.50
CA GLU A 391 26.30 -11.72 30.28
C GLU A 391 27.27 -12.90 30.39
N GLN A 392 27.98 -13.25 29.29
CA GLN A 392 29.00 -14.29 29.31
C GLN A 392 30.20 -13.94 30.20
N GLU A 393 30.65 -12.68 30.17
CA GLU A 393 31.72 -12.22 31.08
C GLU A 393 31.26 -12.29 32.54
N GLU A 394 30.04 -11.85 32.87
CA GLU A 394 29.50 -11.93 34.23
C GLU A 394 29.38 -13.38 34.73
N GLU A 395 28.94 -14.31 33.89
CA GLU A 395 28.90 -15.75 34.25
C GLU A 395 30.29 -16.35 34.48
N TYR A 396 31.27 -15.97 33.65
CA TYR A 396 32.66 -16.41 33.82
C TYR A 396 33.24 -15.94 35.16
N TRP A 397 33.05 -14.66 35.50
CA TRP A 397 33.50 -14.10 36.79
C TRP A 397 32.77 -14.74 37.97
N ARG A 398 31.47 -15.03 37.86
CA ARG A 398 30.72 -15.75 38.90
C ARG A 398 31.27 -17.15 39.15
N ARG A 399 31.57 -17.92 38.09
CA ARG A 399 32.14 -19.27 38.21
C ARG A 399 33.51 -19.24 38.89
N ASN A 400 34.40 -18.36 38.45
CA ASN A 400 35.74 -18.23 39.05
C ASN A 400 35.68 -17.80 40.53
N ALA A 401 34.74 -16.93 40.91
CA ALA A 401 34.56 -16.55 42.30
C ALA A 401 34.13 -17.74 43.19
N ILE A 402 33.24 -18.61 42.68
CA ILE A 402 32.80 -19.83 43.38
C ILE A 402 33.93 -20.87 43.46
N GLU A 403 34.71 -21.05 42.40
CA GLU A 403 35.87 -21.94 42.40
C GLU A 403 36.93 -21.46 43.39
N SER A 404 37.23 -20.15 43.41
CA SER A 404 38.19 -19.57 44.34
C SER A 404 37.75 -19.71 45.81
N SER A 405 36.44 -19.57 46.10
CA SER A 405 35.93 -19.78 47.45
C SER A 405 35.94 -21.25 47.85
N SER A 406 35.63 -22.17 46.94
CA SER A 406 35.72 -23.61 47.20
C SER A 406 37.16 -24.06 47.50
N GLN A 407 38.15 -23.59 46.73
CA GLN A 407 39.56 -23.87 46.97
C GLN A 407 40.05 -23.30 48.30
N LEU A 408 39.60 -22.09 48.69
CA LEU A 408 39.92 -21.52 49.99
C LEU A 408 39.33 -22.36 51.15
N THR A 409 38.16 -22.94 50.94
CA THR A 409 37.47 -23.76 51.95
C THR A 409 38.15 -25.13 52.09
N ASP A 410 38.60 -25.74 50.99
CA ASP A 410 39.34 -27.00 51.00
C ASP A 410 40.73 -26.86 51.65
N VAL A 411 41.42 -25.72 51.46
CA VAL A 411 42.71 -25.44 52.13
C VAL A 411 42.54 -25.31 53.65
N ILE A 412 41.46 -24.68 54.12
CA ILE A 412 41.19 -24.52 55.56
C ILE A 412 40.81 -25.85 56.23
N ILE A 413 40.19 -26.79 55.51
CA ILE A 413 39.82 -28.11 56.04
C ILE A 413 41.04 -29.04 56.18
N ILE A 414 42.11 -28.82 55.40
CA ILE A 414 43.35 -29.65 55.47
C ILE A 414 44.29 -29.19 56.61
N GLU A 415 44.14 -27.97 57.14
CA GLU A 415 44.94 -27.44 58.25
C GLU A 415 44.38 -27.71 59.67
N TYR A 416 43.29 -28.48 59.79
CA TYR A 416 42.75 -29.00 61.05
C TYR A 416 42.79 -30.53 61.06
#